data_AF-A0A7S0U326-F1
#
_entry.id   AF-A0A7S0U326-F1
#
_cell.length_a   1.000
_cell.length_b   1.000
_cell.length_c   1.000
_cell.angle_alpha   90.00
_cell.angle_beta   90.00
_cell.angle_gamma   90.00
#
_symmetry.space_group_name_H-M   'P 1'
#
loop_
_entity.id
_entity.type
_entity.pdbx_description
1 polymer ?
#
loop_
_entity_poly.entity_id
_entity_poly.type
_entity_poly.pdbx_seq_one_letter_code
_entity_poly.pdbx_strand_id
1 'polypeptide(L)'
;CYFVNSGSEANDLALRLAKWHTQQSDVICVEGGYHGHTDALIDISPYKLAKARGRKAPNTTHQVEAPDTYRLPRSDRDYATPIVSAVRAIAKQGRSPAAFF
;
A
#
# COMPACT_ATOMS: atom_id res chain seq x y z
N CYS A 1 12.22 6.72 18.88
CA CYS A 1 11.15 5.70 18.95
C CYS A 1 9.84 6.42 19.24
N TYR A 2 8.74 5.99 18.62
CA TYR A 2 7.40 6.52 18.89
C TYR A 2 6.57 5.44 19.58
N PHE A 3 5.80 5.81 20.59
CA PHE A 3 4.90 4.91 21.31
C PHE A 3 3.45 5.24 20.96
N VAL A 4 2.68 4.19 20.70
CA VAL A 4 1.27 4.26 20.29
C VAL A 4 0.51 3.09 20.90
N ASN A 5 -0.81 3.14 20.90
CA ASN A 5 -1.67 2.20 21.60
C ASN A 5 -2.11 1.02 20.73
N SER A 6 -1.90 1.08 19.42
CA SER A 6 -2.29 0.00 18.50
C SER A 6 -1.43 -0.05 17.25
N GLY A 7 -1.49 -1.20 16.54
CA GLY A 7 -0.87 -1.32 15.22
C GLY A 7 -1.48 -0.38 14.17
N SER A 8 -2.77 -0.03 14.31
CA SER A 8 -3.38 0.98 13.42
C SER A 8 -2.77 2.36 13.67
N GLU A 9 -2.58 2.76 14.94
CA GLU A 9 -1.91 4.03 15.23
C GLU A 9 -0.44 4.03 14.77
N ALA A 10 0.24 2.86 14.87
CA ALA A 10 1.63 2.72 14.42
C ALA A 10 1.75 2.92 12.90
N ASN A 11 0.91 2.24 12.12
CA ASN A 11 0.92 2.34 10.67
C ASN A 11 0.42 3.70 10.18
N ASP A 12 -0.54 4.32 10.88
CA ASP A 12 -1.02 5.66 10.56
C ASP A 12 0.09 6.69 10.77
N LEU A 13 0.81 6.60 11.89
CA LEU A 13 1.98 7.43 12.15
C LEU A 13 3.10 7.18 11.13
N ALA A 14 3.39 5.91 10.80
CA ALA A 14 4.40 5.58 9.79
C ALA A 14 4.05 6.18 8.42
N LEU A 15 2.79 6.06 7.99
CA LEU A 15 2.30 6.66 6.75
C LEU A 15 2.41 8.19 6.78
N ARG A 16 2.06 8.83 7.91
CA ARG A 16 2.19 10.28 8.08
C ARG A 16 3.64 10.74 8.00
N LEU A 17 4.55 10.03 8.67
CA LEU A 17 5.99 10.33 8.62
C LEU A 17 6.56 10.14 7.20
N ALA A 18 6.15 9.09 6.50
CA ALA A 18 6.59 8.83 5.13
C ALA A 18 6.13 9.92 4.15
N LYS A 19 4.85 10.33 4.21
CA LYS A 19 4.32 11.44 3.42
C LYS A 19 5.02 12.76 3.75
N TRP A 20 5.27 13.03 5.05
CA TRP A 20 5.96 14.24 5.48
C TRP A 20 7.42 14.27 5.00
N HIS A 21 8.15 13.16 5.09
CA HIS A 21 9.54 13.10 4.67
C HIS A 21 9.69 13.23 3.15
N THR A 22 8.82 12.54 2.40
CA THR A 22 8.91 12.48 0.93
C THR A 22 8.20 13.63 0.22
N GLN A 23 7.29 14.33 0.91
CA GLN A 23 6.34 15.28 0.30
C GLN A 23 5.48 14.63 -0.79
N GLN A 24 5.26 13.32 -0.71
CA GLN A 24 4.46 12.54 -1.65
C GLN A 24 3.21 11.99 -1.00
N SER A 25 2.26 11.52 -1.81
CA SER A 25 1.01 10.93 -1.33
C SER A 25 0.75 9.50 -1.82
N ASP A 26 1.48 9.04 -2.84
CA ASP A 26 1.27 7.72 -3.43
C ASP A 26 1.74 6.61 -2.52
N VAL A 27 0.94 5.55 -2.40
CA VAL A 27 1.25 4.36 -1.61
C VAL A 27 1.08 3.14 -2.49
N ILE A 28 2.10 2.29 -2.51
CA ILE A 28 2.00 0.97 -3.12
C ILE A 28 1.70 -0.03 -2.02
N CYS A 29 0.69 -0.88 -2.20
CA CYS A 29 0.33 -1.91 -1.23
C CYS A 29 0.17 -3.28 -1.87
N VAL A 30 0.45 -4.33 -1.11
CA VAL A 30 0.31 -5.71 -1.58
C VAL A 30 -1.13 -6.22 -1.46
N GLU A 31 -1.60 -6.95 -2.47
CA GLU A 31 -2.90 -7.62 -2.50
C GLU A 31 -3.17 -8.41 -1.22
N GLY A 32 -4.42 -8.33 -0.73
CA GLY A 32 -4.81 -8.97 0.53
C GLY A 32 -4.27 -8.28 1.79
N GLY A 33 -3.50 -7.20 1.66
CA GLY A 33 -2.96 -6.42 2.77
C GLY A 33 -4.04 -5.81 3.67
N TYR A 34 -3.79 -5.85 4.98
CA TYR A 34 -4.55 -5.17 6.01
C TYR A 34 -3.60 -4.37 6.90
N HIS A 35 -3.67 -3.04 6.82
CA HIS A 35 -2.73 -2.16 7.50
C HIS A 35 -3.33 -1.49 8.73
N GLY A 36 -4.64 -1.61 8.96
CA GLY A 36 -5.32 -1.10 10.15
C GLY A 36 -6.73 -0.65 9.87
N HIS A 37 -7.33 0.03 10.85
CA HIS A 37 -8.73 0.46 10.79
C HIS A 37 -8.94 1.96 10.99
N THR A 38 -7.90 2.79 10.85
CA THR A 38 -8.08 4.23 10.66
C THR A 38 -8.52 4.50 9.22
N ASP A 39 -9.13 5.66 8.97
CA ASP A 39 -9.58 6.01 7.63
C ASP A 39 -8.45 5.99 6.60
N ALA A 40 -7.28 6.55 6.94
CA ALA A 40 -6.13 6.57 6.04
C ALA A 40 -5.58 5.17 5.75
N LEU A 41 -5.69 4.24 6.70
CA LEU A 41 -5.22 2.86 6.53
C LEU A 41 -6.22 1.99 5.79
N ILE A 42 -7.53 2.27 5.91
CA ILE A 42 -8.55 1.62 5.09
C ILE A 42 -8.27 1.90 3.61
N ASP A 43 -7.92 3.14 3.27
CA ASP A 43 -7.63 3.55 1.89
C ASP A 43 -6.44 2.82 1.25
N ILE A 44 -5.51 2.32 2.06
CA ILE A 44 -4.35 1.55 1.57
C ILE A 44 -4.45 0.06 1.87
N SER A 45 -5.58 -0.44 2.39
CA SER A 45 -5.79 -1.85 2.75
C SER A 45 -6.68 -2.57 1.72
N PRO A 46 -6.11 -3.28 0.71
CA PRO A 46 -6.88 -4.01 -0.30
C PRO A 46 -7.95 -4.92 0.29
N TYR A 47 -7.63 -5.61 1.38
CA TYR A 47 -8.56 -6.50 2.07
C TYR A 47 -9.84 -5.78 2.54
N LYS A 48 -9.71 -4.55 3.06
CA LYS A 48 -10.86 -3.77 3.55
C LYS A 48 -11.60 -3.11 2.41
N LEU A 49 -10.89 -2.56 1.42
CA LEU A 49 -11.50 -1.95 0.24
C LEU A 49 -12.36 -2.94 -0.54
N ALA A 50 -11.87 -4.18 -0.73
CA ALA A 50 -12.65 -5.24 -1.39
C ALA A 50 -13.98 -5.56 -0.68
N LYS A 51 -14.08 -5.28 0.63
CA LYS A 51 -15.28 -5.52 1.44
C LYS A 51 -16.08 -4.24 1.72
N ALA A 52 -15.56 -3.08 1.36
CA ALA A 52 -16.21 -1.81 1.63
C ALA A 52 -17.31 -1.56 0.60
N ARG A 53 -18.55 -1.42 1.06
CA ARG A 53 -19.71 -1.16 0.18
C ARG A 53 -19.60 0.24 -0.42
N GLY A 54 -19.05 0.33 -1.63
CA GLY A 54 -18.99 1.57 -2.42
C GLY A 54 -17.79 2.48 -2.17
N ARG A 55 -16.92 2.18 -1.18
CA ARG A 55 -15.65 2.92 -1.01
C ARG A 55 -14.66 2.47 -2.08
N LYS A 56 -14.18 3.40 -2.90
CA LYS A 56 -13.13 3.16 -3.88
C LYS A 56 -11.77 3.52 -3.28
N ALA A 57 -10.72 2.82 -3.71
CA ALA A 57 -9.36 3.22 -3.42
C ALA A 57 -9.10 4.65 -3.95
N PRO A 58 -8.38 5.50 -3.22
CA PRO A 58 -7.90 6.76 -3.78
C PRO A 58 -6.98 6.54 -4.99
N ASN A 59 -6.92 7.51 -5.91
CA ASN A 59 -6.02 7.46 -7.09
C ASN A 59 -4.52 7.43 -6.73
N THR A 60 -4.19 7.63 -5.45
CA THR A 60 -2.84 7.54 -4.88
C THR A 60 -2.53 6.15 -4.31
N THR A 61 -3.45 5.19 -4.34
CA THR A 61 -3.23 3.83 -3.83
C THR A 61 -3.05 2.87 -5.00
N HIS A 62 -1.92 2.17 -5.00
CA HIS A 62 -1.50 1.29 -6.09
C HIS A 62 -1.32 -0.13 -5.55
N GLN A 63 -2.21 -1.05 -5.92
CA GLN A 63 -2.14 -2.43 -5.47
C GLN A 63 -1.23 -3.27 -6.39
N VAL A 64 -0.37 -4.10 -5.81
CA VAL A 64 0.46 -5.10 -6.51
C VAL A 64 0.11 -6.52 -6.05
N GLU A 65 0.40 -7.53 -6.89
CA GLU A 65 0.15 -8.94 -6.60
C GLU A 65 0.96 -9.41 -5.38
N ALA A 66 0.36 -10.26 -4.54
CA ALA A 66 1.03 -10.90 -3.42
C ALA A 66 1.84 -12.14 -3.86
N PRO A 67 3.01 -12.42 -3.26
CA PRO A 67 3.76 -13.65 -3.52
C PRO A 67 3.08 -14.87 -2.85
N ASP A 68 2.01 -15.37 -3.45
CA ASP A 68 1.26 -16.54 -2.94
C ASP A 68 1.79 -17.86 -3.52
N THR A 69 2.87 -18.39 -2.95
CA THR A 69 3.46 -19.68 -3.36
C THR A 69 2.66 -20.90 -2.95
N TYR A 70 1.55 -20.72 -2.21
CA TYR A 70 0.70 -21.82 -1.76
C TYR A 70 -0.46 -22.04 -2.73
N ARG A 71 -1.16 -20.98 -3.16
CA ARG A 71 -2.28 -21.06 -4.11
C ARG A 71 -1.83 -21.04 -5.56
N LEU A 72 -0.67 -20.47 -5.83
CA LEU A 72 -0.06 -20.49 -7.16
C LEU A 72 0.97 -21.63 -7.23
N PRO A 73 1.18 -22.23 -8.41
CA PRO A 73 2.27 -23.16 -8.61
C PRO A 73 3.58 -22.53 -8.12
N ARG A 74 4.43 -23.33 -7.46
CA ARG A 74 5.82 -22.94 -7.21
C ARG A 74 6.42 -22.49 -8.53
N SER A 75 6.63 -21.19 -8.66
CA SER A 75 7.03 -20.54 -9.88
C SER A 75 8.19 -19.61 -9.60
N ASP A 76 9.06 -19.46 -10.58
CA ASP A 76 10.07 -18.43 -10.73
C ASP A 76 9.44 -17.06 -11.06
N ARG A 77 8.22 -16.79 -10.56
CA ARG A 77 7.49 -15.55 -10.83
C ARG A 77 8.26 -14.35 -10.31
N ASP A 78 8.33 -13.34 -11.15
CA ASP A 78 8.91 -12.05 -10.83
C ASP A 78 7.87 -11.12 -10.19
N TYR A 79 7.93 -11.01 -8.87
CA TYR A 79 7.11 -10.08 -8.09
C TYR A 79 7.69 -8.66 -8.01
N ALA A 80 8.95 -8.46 -8.42
CA ALA A 80 9.60 -7.16 -8.40
C ALA A 80 9.18 -6.30 -9.59
N THR A 81 9.04 -6.88 -10.79
CA THR A 81 8.63 -6.15 -12.00
C THR A 81 7.29 -5.41 -11.85
N PRO A 82 6.23 -5.99 -11.25
CA PRO A 82 5.00 -5.25 -10.96
C PRO A 82 5.21 -4.04 -10.07
N ILE A 83 6.03 -4.16 -9.01
CA ILE A 83 6.36 -3.04 -8.10
C ILE A 83 7.11 -1.94 -8.86
N VAL A 84 8.13 -2.31 -9.63
CA VAL A 84 8.89 -1.36 -10.47
C VAL A 84 7.98 -0.66 -11.48
N SER A 85 7.01 -1.39 -12.06
CA SER A 85 6.04 -0.83 -13.00
C SER A 85 5.12 0.18 -12.33
N ALA A 86 4.65 -0.09 -11.09
CA ALA A 86 3.88 0.86 -10.31
C ALA A 86 4.68 2.14 -10.01
N VAL A 87 5.94 2.01 -9.58
CA VAL A 87 6.84 3.16 -9.36
C VAL A 87 7.01 3.99 -10.64
N ARG A 88 7.24 3.34 -11.78
CA ARG A 88 7.36 4.02 -13.08
C ARG A 88 6.06 4.70 -13.50
N ALA A 89 4.90 4.10 -13.23
CA ALA A 89 3.61 4.68 -13.55
C ALA A 89 3.33 5.94 -12.73
N ILE A 90 3.71 5.95 -11.44
CA ILE A 90 3.65 7.13 -10.57
C ILE A 90 4.61 8.21 -11.09
N ALA A 91 5.85 7.84 -11.44
CA ALA A 91 6.86 8.76 -11.95
C ALA A 91 6.45 9.45 -13.26
N LYS A 92 5.75 8.75 -14.17
CA LYS A 92 5.19 9.34 -15.40
C LYS A 92 4.21 10.48 -15.14
N GLN A 93 3.64 10.56 -13.95
CA GLN A 93 2.71 11.61 -13.52
C GLN A 93 3.42 12.75 -12.78
N GLY A 94 4.76 12.76 -12.75
CA GLY A 94 5.56 13.74 -12.01
C GLY A 94 5.51 13.56 -10.48
N ARG A 95 5.10 12.38 -10.00
CA ARG A 95 4.99 12.04 -8.57
C ARG A 95 6.00 10.96 -8.18
N SER A 96 6.08 10.61 -6.90
CA SER A 96 6.85 9.47 -6.40
C SER A 96 6.11 8.77 -5.26
N PRO A 97 6.39 7.49 -4.96
CA PRO A 97 5.78 6.83 -3.81
C PRO A 97 6.24 7.47 -2.49
N ALA A 98 5.29 7.71 -1.59
CA ALA A 98 5.57 8.02 -0.19
C ALA A 98 5.97 6.77 0.59
N ALA A 99 5.29 5.64 0.33
CA ALA A 99 5.50 4.40 1.08
C ALA A 99 5.17 3.15 0.26
N PHE A 100 5.72 2.02 0.71
CA PHE A 100 5.37 0.66 0.28
C PHE A 100 4.90 -0.13 1.51
N PHE A 101 3.75 -0.79 1.39
CA PHE A 101 3.05 -1.49 2.46
C PHE A 101 2.74 -2.95 2.09
#